data_AF-A0A2S8GJA3-F1
#
_entry.id   AF-A0A2S8GJA3-F1
#
_cell.length_a   1.000
_cell.length_b   1.000
_cell.length_c   1.000
_cell.angle_alpha   90.00
_cell.angle_beta   90.00
_cell.angle_gamma   90.00
#
_symmetry.space_group_name_H-M   'P 1'
#
loop_
_entity.id
_entity.type
_entity.pdbx_description
1 polymer ?
#
loop_
_entity_poly.entity_id
_entity_poly.type
_entity_poly.pdbx_seq_one_letter_code
_entity_poly.pdbx_strand_id
1 'polypeptide(L)'
;MADVVRSAGSYNLDTSRAMVNVEDARKAYIQNREAAQQTWFDMRRRNDAYRAEKRGPAPTSEQIFRINAQRAPSRLNDDQIDPVTGELHWPLLLTSAVYQPYRKVIDKGFEERSQKGSISNYDQQQDLVKAVDGLYDTLKKRIRDYEPQQYVDAKKFMDALSYDVRFPSS
;
A
#
# COMPACT_ATOMS: atom_id res chain seq x y z
N MET A 1 45.90 -11.94 65.26
CA MET A 1 44.45 -11.73 65.44
C MET A 1 44.01 -10.28 65.21
N ALA A 2 44.79 -9.26 65.59
CA ALA A 2 44.45 -7.84 65.33
C ALA A 2 44.34 -7.48 63.82
N ASP A 3 45.20 -8.03 62.97
CA ASP A 3 45.15 -7.77 61.52
C ASP A 3 43.89 -8.34 60.85
N VAL A 4 43.37 -9.47 61.35
CA VAL A 4 42.14 -10.08 60.84
C VAL A 4 40.91 -9.21 61.19
N VAL A 5 40.87 -8.66 62.41
CA VAL A 5 39.79 -7.76 62.84
C VAL A 5 39.84 -6.43 62.07
N ARG A 6 41.04 -5.88 61.85
CA ARG A 6 41.23 -4.66 61.04
C ARG A 6 40.84 -4.89 59.58
N SER A 7 41.21 -6.03 59.00
CA SER A 7 40.84 -6.44 57.64
C SER A 7 39.33 -6.65 57.48
N ALA A 8 38.65 -7.18 58.51
CA ALA A 8 37.20 -7.34 58.50
C ALA A 8 36.48 -5.97 58.58
N GLY A 9 37.00 -5.04 59.38
CA GLY A 9 36.48 -3.67 59.46
C GLY A 9 36.65 -2.88 58.15
N SER A 10 37.82 -2.97 57.51
CA SER A 10 38.05 -2.35 56.20
C SER A 10 37.17 -2.97 55.12
N TYR A 11 37.03 -4.29 55.11
CA TYR A 11 36.14 -5.00 54.19
C TYR A 11 34.68 -4.53 54.30
N ASN A 12 34.15 -4.39 55.52
CA ASN A 12 32.79 -3.90 55.73
C ASN A 12 32.63 -2.46 55.25
N LEU A 13 33.59 -1.58 55.55
CA LEU A 13 33.56 -0.18 55.09
C LEU A 13 33.62 -0.08 53.57
N ASP A 14 34.51 -0.83 52.93
CA ASP A 14 34.68 -0.84 51.48
C ASP A 14 33.45 -1.44 50.78
N THR A 15 32.84 -2.47 51.37
CA THR A 15 31.55 -3.03 50.91
C THR A 15 30.43 -2.00 51.03
N SER A 16 30.31 -1.29 52.16
CA SER A 16 29.32 -0.22 52.32
C SER A 16 29.50 0.91 51.31
N ARG A 17 30.75 1.35 51.07
CA ARG A 17 31.06 2.36 50.05
C ARG A 17 30.73 1.87 48.65
N ALA A 18 31.03 0.61 48.33
CA ALA A 18 30.65 0.01 47.05
C ALA A 18 29.13 -0.02 46.85
N MET A 19 28.36 -0.35 47.90
CA MET A 19 26.89 -0.33 47.85
C MET A 19 26.33 1.08 47.60
N VAL A 20 26.89 2.11 48.25
CA VAL A 20 26.51 3.51 47.99
C VAL A 20 26.78 3.88 46.52
N ASN A 21 27.96 3.54 46.00
CA ASN A 21 28.30 3.82 44.61
C ASN A 21 27.35 3.12 43.61
N VAL A 22 26.90 1.91 43.93
CA VAL A 22 25.91 1.17 43.12
C VAL A 22 24.56 1.87 43.12
N GLU A 23 24.08 2.34 44.28
CA GLU A 23 22.82 3.09 44.36
C GLU A 23 22.90 4.44 43.65
N ASP A 24 24.02 5.16 43.77
CA ASP A 24 24.25 6.41 43.03
C ASP A 24 24.28 6.17 41.51
N ALA A 25 24.92 5.10 41.05
CA ALA A 25 24.92 4.71 39.64
C ALA A 25 23.50 4.35 39.14
N ARG A 26 22.71 3.64 39.95
CA ARG A 26 21.30 3.32 39.64
C ARG A 26 20.46 4.59 39.51
N LYS A 27 20.61 5.53 40.44
CA LYS A 27 19.92 6.82 40.40
C LYS A 27 20.27 7.61 39.14
N ALA A 28 21.56 7.71 38.81
CA ALA A 28 22.02 8.38 37.59
C ALA A 28 21.47 7.71 36.32
N TYR A 29 21.42 6.38 36.28
CA TYR A 29 20.83 5.62 35.17
C TYR A 29 19.34 5.95 34.98
N ILE A 30 18.56 5.94 36.06
CA ILE A 30 17.11 6.25 36.00
C ILE A 30 16.90 7.69 35.52
N GLN A 31 17.64 8.65 36.08
CA GLN A 31 17.56 10.06 35.68
C GLN A 31 17.93 10.26 34.20
N ASN A 32 18.99 9.62 33.72
CA ASN A 32 19.37 9.68 32.30
C ASN A 32 18.29 9.08 31.39
N ARG A 33 17.67 7.98 31.81
CA ARG A 33 16.57 7.35 31.06
C ARG A 33 15.34 8.25 31.00
N GLU A 34 14.97 8.87 32.12
CA GLU A 34 13.87 9.84 32.18
C GLU A 34 14.16 11.07 31.31
N ALA A 35 15.37 11.63 31.38
CA ALA A 35 15.79 12.76 30.58
C ALA A 35 15.79 12.44 29.07
N ALA A 36 16.25 11.25 28.68
CA ALA A 36 16.19 10.78 27.30
C ALA A 36 14.74 10.66 26.81
N GLN A 37 13.85 10.09 27.64
CA GLN A 37 12.43 9.97 27.33
C GLN A 37 11.75 11.33 27.18
N GLN A 38 11.98 12.25 28.14
CA GLN A 38 11.47 13.62 28.07
C GLN A 38 11.95 14.32 26.80
N THR A 39 13.24 14.21 26.48
CA THR A 39 13.81 14.79 25.25
C THR A 39 13.13 14.27 24.00
N TRP A 40 12.87 12.95 23.93
CA TRP A 40 12.17 12.35 22.79
C TRP A 40 10.74 12.89 22.63
N PHE A 41 9.97 12.95 23.73
CA PHE A 41 8.61 13.50 23.69
C PHE A 41 8.61 14.99 23.34
N ASP A 42 9.58 15.76 23.83
CA ASP A 42 9.75 17.17 23.50
C ASP A 42 10.05 17.37 22.02
N MET A 43 10.99 16.60 21.48
CA MET A 43 11.31 16.63 20.06
C MET A 43 10.09 16.26 19.21
N ARG A 44 9.34 15.22 19.61
CA ARG A 44 8.11 14.83 18.91
C ARG A 44 7.05 15.93 18.95
N ARG A 45 6.77 16.52 20.12
CA ARG A 45 5.82 17.63 20.27
C ARG A 45 6.20 18.82 19.40
N ARG A 46 7.49 19.19 19.38
CA ARG A 46 8.00 20.26 18.51
C ARG A 46 7.83 19.95 17.03
N ASN A 47 8.10 18.70 16.62
CA ASN A 47 7.92 18.27 15.23
C ASN A 47 6.44 18.28 14.81
N ASP A 48 5.55 17.77 15.66
CA ASP A 48 4.12 17.75 15.40
C ASP A 48 3.54 19.17 15.33
N ALA A 49 3.98 20.08 16.23
CA ALA A 49 3.62 21.50 16.18
C ALA A 49 4.11 22.17 14.87
N TYR A 50 5.38 21.96 14.52
CA TYR A 50 5.94 22.47 13.26
C TYR A 50 5.18 21.95 12.03
N ARG A 51 4.84 20.65 12.01
CA ARG A 51 4.03 20.06 10.94
C ARG A 51 2.62 20.63 10.91
N ALA A 52 2.01 20.90 12.05
CA ALA A 52 0.68 21.50 12.13
C ALA A 52 0.68 22.94 11.60
N GLU A 53 1.69 23.74 11.97
CA GLU A 53 1.88 25.10 11.45
C GLU A 53 2.10 25.13 9.93
N LYS A 54 2.86 24.17 9.41
CA LYS A 54 3.14 24.03 7.97
C LYS A 54 2.04 23.30 7.21
N ARG A 55 1.08 22.68 7.90
CA ARG A 55 -0.01 21.95 7.25
C ARG A 55 -0.94 22.98 6.63
N GLY A 56 -1.01 22.98 5.30
CA GLY A 56 -2.04 23.71 4.58
C GLY A 56 -3.44 23.25 5.00
N PRO A 57 -4.50 23.97 4.59
CA PRO A 57 -5.87 23.58 4.90
C PRO A 57 -6.12 22.13 4.46
N ALA A 58 -6.76 21.35 5.33
CA ALA A 58 -7.18 19.99 4.98
C ALA A 58 -8.09 20.07 3.76
N PRO A 59 -7.88 19.22 2.72
CA PRO A 59 -8.75 19.21 1.56
C PRO A 59 -10.21 18.99 1.97
N THR A 60 -11.13 19.75 1.40
CA THR A 60 -12.57 19.54 1.63
C THR A 60 -13.01 18.18 1.08
N SER A 61 -14.14 17.66 1.55
CA SER A 61 -14.72 16.43 1.01
C SER A 61 -14.89 16.49 -0.52
N GLU A 62 -15.32 17.64 -1.05
CA GLU A 62 -15.44 17.88 -2.48
C GLU A 62 -14.07 17.91 -3.20
N GLN A 63 -13.04 18.50 -2.59
CA GLN A 63 -11.68 18.47 -3.14
C GLN A 63 -11.12 17.03 -3.15
N ILE A 64 -11.34 16.27 -2.08
CA ILE A 64 -10.97 14.85 -2.01
C ILE A 64 -11.70 14.07 -3.10
N PHE A 65 -13.01 14.28 -3.25
CA PHE A 65 -13.80 13.64 -4.30
C PHE A 65 -13.25 13.98 -5.69
N ARG A 66 -12.97 15.26 -5.99
CA ARG A 66 -12.38 15.67 -7.26
C ARG A 66 -10.99 15.07 -7.49
N ILE A 67 -10.12 15.06 -6.48
CA ILE A 67 -8.79 14.44 -6.57
C ILE A 67 -8.92 12.94 -6.83
N ASN A 68 -9.85 12.26 -6.17
CA ASN A 68 -10.10 10.84 -6.39
C ASN A 68 -10.68 10.58 -7.78
N ALA A 69 -11.63 11.39 -8.24
CA ALA A 69 -12.19 11.31 -9.59
C ALA A 69 -11.13 11.57 -10.67
N GLN A 70 -10.21 12.51 -10.46
CA GLN A 70 -9.09 12.79 -11.36
C GLN A 70 -8.04 11.69 -11.39
N ARG A 71 -7.91 10.93 -10.30
CA ARG A 71 -6.96 9.81 -10.18
C ARG A 71 -7.55 8.47 -10.59
N ALA A 72 -8.87 8.37 -10.72
CA ALA A 72 -9.52 7.18 -11.24
C ALA A 72 -9.00 6.92 -12.67
N PRO A 73 -8.64 5.68 -13.03
CA PRO A 73 -8.36 5.34 -14.41
C PRO A 73 -9.51 5.78 -15.31
N SER A 74 -9.19 6.27 -16.51
CA SER A 74 -10.20 6.49 -17.54
C SER A 74 -10.96 5.18 -17.77
N ARG A 75 -12.28 5.27 -17.92
CA ARG A 75 -13.10 4.13 -18.35
C ARG A 75 -12.69 3.69 -19.76
N LEU A 76 -13.16 2.52 -20.18
CA LEU A 76 -13.06 2.11 -21.58
C LEU A 76 -13.77 3.17 -22.44
N ASN A 77 -13.08 3.68 -23.46
CA ASN A 77 -13.66 4.61 -24.43
C ASN A 77 -14.44 3.84 -25.51
N ASP A 78 -15.30 4.54 -26.26
CA ASP A 78 -16.09 3.95 -27.35
C ASP A 78 -15.24 3.26 -28.44
N ASP A 79 -13.98 3.69 -28.62
CA ASP A 79 -13.03 3.02 -29.53
C ASP A 79 -12.50 1.68 -28.99
N GLN A 80 -12.63 1.45 -27.68
CA GLN A 80 -12.13 0.27 -26.96
C GLN A 80 -13.23 -0.74 -26.64
N ILE A 81 -14.49 -0.30 -26.57
CA ILE A 81 -15.66 -1.13 -26.36
C ILE A 81 -16.83 -0.62 -27.19
N ASP A 82 -17.51 -1.51 -27.90
CA ASP A 82 -18.80 -1.21 -28.50
C ASP A 82 -19.88 -1.23 -27.40
N PRO A 83 -20.54 -0.09 -27.11
CA PRO A 83 -21.50 0.01 -26.01
C PRO A 83 -22.80 -0.78 -26.26
N VAL A 84 -23.11 -1.15 -27.50
CA VAL A 84 -24.33 -1.87 -27.87
C VAL A 84 -24.10 -3.37 -27.85
N THR A 85 -22.98 -3.83 -28.40
CA THR A 85 -22.67 -5.26 -28.49
C THR A 85 -21.90 -5.77 -27.28
N GLY A 86 -21.14 -4.90 -26.60
CA GLY A 86 -20.19 -5.28 -25.55
C GLY A 86 -18.87 -5.83 -26.12
N GLU A 87 -18.63 -5.71 -27.43
CA GLU A 87 -17.40 -6.19 -28.07
C GLU A 87 -16.20 -5.33 -27.64
N LEU A 88 -15.13 -6.00 -27.18
CA LEU A 88 -13.89 -5.34 -26.77
C LEU A 88 -12.88 -5.28 -27.92
N HIS A 89 -12.39 -4.08 -28.22
CA HIS A 89 -11.32 -3.88 -29.20
C HIS A 89 -9.95 -4.03 -28.52
N TRP A 90 -9.42 -5.25 -28.60
CA TRP A 90 -8.14 -5.60 -27.96
C TRP A 90 -6.94 -4.93 -28.67
N PRO A 91 -6.03 -4.28 -27.92
CA PRO A 91 -4.73 -3.87 -28.44
C PRO A 91 -3.96 -5.04 -29.07
N LEU A 92 -3.17 -4.77 -30.11
CA LEU A 92 -2.45 -5.80 -30.88
C LEU A 92 -1.65 -6.77 -29.99
N LEU A 93 -1.00 -6.28 -28.94
CA LEU A 93 -0.24 -7.10 -28.02
C LEU A 93 -1.13 -8.16 -27.31
N LEU A 94 -2.36 -7.78 -26.96
CA LEU A 94 -3.31 -8.62 -26.24
C LEU A 94 -4.06 -9.60 -27.15
N THR A 95 -3.97 -9.45 -28.47
CA THR A 95 -4.54 -10.44 -29.42
C THR A 95 -3.71 -11.72 -29.55
N SER A 96 -2.49 -11.73 -28.98
CA SER A 96 -1.63 -12.92 -28.95
C SER A 96 -2.33 -14.14 -28.34
N ALA A 97 -1.99 -15.34 -28.84
CA ALA A 97 -2.58 -16.61 -28.41
C ALA A 97 -2.41 -16.87 -26.91
N VAL A 98 -1.35 -16.32 -26.29
CA VAL A 98 -1.08 -16.46 -24.85
C VAL A 98 -2.18 -15.86 -23.99
N TYR A 99 -2.86 -14.82 -24.50
CA TYR A 99 -3.93 -14.14 -23.77
C TYR A 99 -5.33 -14.66 -24.11
N GLN A 100 -5.46 -15.51 -25.13
CA GLN A 100 -6.74 -16.02 -25.60
C GLN A 100 -7.60 -16.67 -24.51
N PRO A 101 -7.07 -17.47 -23.57
CA PRO A 101 -7.88 -18.08 -22.51
C PRO A 101 -8.54 -17.03 -21.61
N TYR A 102 -7.84 -15.94 -21.31
CA TYR A 102 -8.36 -14.85 -20.51
C TYR A 102 -9.37 -14.02 -21.30
N ARG A 103 -9.04 -13.67 -22.56
CA ARG A 103 -9.92 -12.88 -23.43
C ARG A 103 -11.29 -13.52 -23.59
N LYS A 104 -11.37 -14.84 -23.82
CA LYS A 104 -12.65 -15.56 -23.95
C LYS A 104 -13.58 -15.38 -22.74
N VAL A 105 -13.02 -15.38 -21.53
CA VAL A 105 -13.81 -15.18 -20.30
C VAL A 105 -14.26 -13.73 -20.19
N ILE A 106 -13.37 -12.80 -20.56
CA ILE A 106 -13.62 -11.37 -20.50
C ILE A 106 -14.67 -10.95 -21.54
N ASP A 107 -14.47 -11.30 -22.81
CA ASP A 107 -15.38 -11.01 -23.93
C ASP A 107 -16.79 -11.50 -23.61
N LYS A 108 -16.92 -12.76 -23.18
CA LYS A 108 -18.21 -13.32 -22.76
C LYS A 108 -18.85 -12.54 -21.60
N GLY A 109 -18.06 -12.11 -20.62
CA GLY A 109 -18.55 -11.33 -19.50
C GLY A 109 -19.09 -9.96 -19.90
N PHE A 110 -18.49 -9.33 -20.92
CA PHE A 110 -18.94 -8.05 -21.45
C PHE A 110 -20.13 -8.18 -22.41
N GLU A 111 -20.18 -9.23 -23.24
CA GLU A 111 -21.35 -9.57 -24.05
C GLU A 111 -22.58 -9.92 -23.18
N GLU A 112 -22.41 -10.69 -22.11
CA GLU A 112 -23.52 -10.97 -21.19
C GLU A 112 -24.01 -9.70 -20.50
N ARG A 113 -23.08 -8.78 -20.18
CA ARG A 113 -23.40 -7.50 -19.56
C ARG A 113 -24.18 -6.59 -20.52
N SER A 114 -23.79 -6.49 -21.79
CA SER A 114 -24.50 -5.66 -22.77
C SER A 114 -25.93 -6.15 -22.99
N GLN A 115 -26.13 -7.48 -23.05
CA GLN A 115 -27.45 -8.08 -23.25
C GLN A 115 -28.39 -7.96 -22.04
N LYS A 116 -27.86 -8.09 -20.82
CA LYS A 116 -28.67 -8.14 -19.58
C LYS A 116 -28.65 -6.83 -18.78
N GLY A 117 -27.86 -5.85 -19.21
CA GLY A 117 -27.58 -4.61 -18.49
C GLY A 117 -26.71 -4.78 -17.23
N SER A 118 -26.48 -6.00 -16.75
CA SER A 118 -25.61 -6.28 -15.60
C SER A 118 -25.18 -7.74 -15.55
N ILE A 119 -24.05 -8.01 -14.88
CA ILE A 119 -23.64 -9.37 -14.55
C ILE A 119 -24.43 -9.80 -13.33
N SER A 120 -25.36 -10.75 -13.52
CA SER A 120 -26.36 -11.09 -12.50
C SER A 120 -25.85 -12.01 -11.38
N ASN A 121 -24.70 -12.66 -11.55
CA ASN A 121 -24.14 -13.61 -10.59
C ASN A 121 -22.77 -13.15 -10.05
N TYR A 122 -22.62 -13.16 -8.72
CA TYR A 122 -21.37 -12.86 -8.03
C TYR A 122 -20.22 -13.78 -8.47
N ASP A 123 -20.48 -15.08 -8.70
CA ASP A 123 -19.44 -16.01 -9.12
C ASP A 123 -18.91 -15.67 -10.52
N GLN A 124 -19.82 -15.31 -11.45
CA GLN A 124 -19.44 -14.86 -12.80
C GLN A 124 -18.64 -13.56 -12.76
N GLN A 125 -19.05 -12.61 -11.91
CA GLN A 125 -18.33 -11.38 -11.68
C GLN A 125 -16.91 -11.65 -11.13
N GLN A 126 -16.79 -12.59 -10.19
CA GLN A 126 -15.51 -12.95 -9.60
C GLN A 126 -14.58 -13.66 -10.60
N ASP A 127 -15.13 -14.52 -11.46
CA ASP A 127 -14.38 -15.17 -12.52
C ASP A 127 -13.88 -14.18 -13.58
N LEU A 128 -14.70 -13.17 -13.90
CA LEU A 128 -14.29 -12.05 -14.76
C LEU A 128 -13.14 -11.26 -14.16
N VAL A 129 -13.23 -10.88 -12.87
CA VAL A 129 -12.16 -10.18 -12.15
C VAL A 129 -10.87 -11.01 -12.16
N LYS A 130 -10.96 -12.31 -11.85
CA LYS A 130 -9.80 -13.22 -11.88
C LYS A 130 -9.18 -13.32 -13.28
N ALA A 131 -9.99 -13.35 -14.33
CA ALA A 131 -9.50 -13.41 -15.70
C ALA A 131 -8.72 -12.12 -16.08
N VAL A 132 -9.23 -10.95 -15.69
CA VAL A 132 -8.55 -9.66 -15.89
C VAL A 132 -7.24 -9.60 -15.11
N ASP A 133 -7.25 -9.96 -13.83
CA ASP A 133 -6.05 -9.95 -12.98
C ASP A 133 -4.99 -10.94 -13.52
N GLY A 134 -5.42 -12.15 -13.93
CA GLY A 134 -4.53 -13.16 -14.52
C GLY A 134 -3.92 -12.75 -15.86
N LEU A 135 -4.68 -12.06 -16.71
CA LEU A 135 -4.19 -11.47 -17.96
C LEU A 135 -3.11 -10.42 -17.65
N TYR A 136 -3.39 -9.53 -16.70
CA TYR A 136 -2.47 -8.47 -16.29
C TYR A 136 -1.16 -9.01 -15.70
N ASP A 137 -1.24 -10.05 -14.88
CA ASP A 137 -0.05 -10.71 -14.33
C ASP A 137 0.79 -11.38 -15.43
N THR A 138 0.14 -11.98 -16.42
CA THR A 138 0.82 -12.59 -17.57
C THR A 138 1.48 -11.52 -18.45
N LEU A 139 0.83 -10.37 -18.64
CA LEU A 139 1.39 -9.20 -19.31
C LEU A 139 2.64 -8.66 -18.57
N LYS A 140 2.58 -8.52 -17.25
CA LYS A 140 3.71 -8.06 -16.44
C LYS A 140 4.90 -9.01 -16.46
N LYS A 141 4.66 -10.32 -16.39
CA LYS A 141 5.75 -11.33 -16.42
C LYS A 141 6.58 -11.26 -17.71
N ARG A 142 5.98 -10.79 -18.79
CA ARG A 142 6.57 -10.71 -20.13
C ARG A 142 6.93 -9.29 -20.56
N ILE A 143 6.94 -8.33 -19.62
CA ILE A 143 7.24 -6.91 -19.90
C ILE A 143 8.57 -6.72 -20.65
N ARG A 144 9.56 -7.59 -20.41
CA ARG A 144 10.88 -7.53 -21.04
C ARG A 144 10.89 -8.02 -22.49
N ASP A 145 9.87 -8.76 -22.90
CA ASP A 145 9.75 -9.37 -24.22
C ASP A 145 9.00 -8.46 -25.21
N TYR A 146 8.48 -7.34 -24.74
CA TYR A 146 7.59 -6.46 -25.48
C TYR A 146 8.24 -5.12 -25.79
N GLU A 147 7.85 -4.57 -26.94
CA GLU A 147 8.22 -3.21 -27.30
C GLU A 147 7.59 -2.23 -26.27
N PRO A 148 8.34 -1.25 -25.75
CA PRO A 148 7.87 -0.40 -24.66
C PRO A 148 6.55 0.33 -24.93
N GLN A 149 6.36 0.87 -26.14
CA GLN A 149 5.14 1.59 -26.50
C GLN A 149 3.92 0.66 -26.51
N GLN A 150 4.03 -0.52 -27.12
CA GLN A 150 2.98 -1.54 -27.13
C GLN A 150 2.62 -2.02 -25.73
N TYR A 151 3.61 -2.17 -24.84
CA TYR A 151 3.35 -2.50 -23.44
C TYR A 151 2.58 -1.39 -22.73
N VAL A 152 2.96 -0.12 -22.93
CA VAL A 152 2.26 1.02 -22.32
C VAL A 152 0.81 1.09 -22.76
N ASP A 153 0.53 0.89 -24.05
CA ASP A 153 -0.82 0.94 -24.60
C ASP A 153 -1.68 -0.23 -24.10
N ALA A 154 -1.13 -1.45 -24.08
CA ALA A 154 -1.78 -2.60 -23.48
C ALA A 154 -2.05 -2.40 -21.98
N LYS A 155 -1.09 -1.81 -21.24
CA LYS A 155 -1.26 -1.54 -19.81
C LYS A 155 -2.38 -0.52 -19.56
N LYS A 156 -2.44 0.58 -20.33
CA LYS A 156 -3.50 1.59 -20.21
C LYS A 156 -4.88 0.97 -20.46
N PHE A 157 -5.01 0.15 -21.49
CA PHE A 157 -6.24 -0.60 -21.76
C PHE A 157 -6.61 -1.53 -20.59
N MET A 158 -5.66 -2.27 -20.03
CA MET A 158 -5.92 -3.16 -18.90
C MET A 158 -6.30 -2.41 -17.62
N ASP A 159 -5.71 -1.23 -17.37
CA ASP A 159 -6.06 -0.40 -16.22
C ASP A 159 -7.52 0.12 -16.36
N ALA A 160 -7.94 0.53 -17.56
CA ALA A 160 -9.32 0.92 -17.87
C ALA A 160 -10.31 -0.26 -17.74
N LEU A 161 -9.94 -1.42 -18.30
CA LEU A 161 -10.73 -2.66 -18.23
C LEU A 161 -10.94 -3.12 -16.78
N SER A 162 -9.88 -3.12 -15.96
CA SER A 162 -9.97 -3.51 -14.55
C SER A 162 -10.87 -2.56 -13.76
N TYR A 163 -10.80 -1.26 -14.06
CA TYR A 163 -11.68 -0.28 -13.44
C TYR A 163 -13.15 -0.52 -13.81
N ASP A 164 -13.44 -0.76 -15.09
CA ASP A 164 -14.82 -0.95 -15.58
C ASP A 164 -15.44 -2.30 -15.15
N VAL A 165 -14.62 -3.33 -14.94
CA VAL A 165 -15.09 -4.58 -14.34
C VAL A 165 -15.44 -4.38 -12.86
N ARG A 166 -14.64 -3.63 -12.10
CA ARG A 166 -14.85 -3.43 -10.65
C ARG A 166 -15.93 -2.39 -10.34
N PHE A 167 -16.10 -1.41 -11.22
CA PHE A 167 -17.05 -0.32 -11.08
C PHE A 167 -17.92 -0.22 -12.34
N PRO A 168 -18.80 -1.21 -12.59
CA PRO A 168 -19.66 -1.20 -13.76
C PRO A 168 -20.52 0.06 -13.77
N SER A 169 -20.58 0.75 -14.92
CA SER A 169 -21.56 1.81 -15.13
C SER A 169 -22.97 1.22 -15.12
N SER A 170 -23.82 1.78 -14.25
CA SER A 170 -25.27 1.50 -14.23
C SER A 170 -25.96 1.96 -15.50
#